data_AF-A0A7Z2K3R2-F1
#
_entry.id   AF-A0A7Z2K3R2-F1
#
_cell.length_a   1.000
_cell.length_b   1.000
_cell.length_c   1.000
_cell.angle_alpha   90.00
_cell.angle_beta   90.00
_cell.angle_gamma   90.00
#
_symmetry.space_group_name_H-M   'P 1'
#
loop_
_entity.id
_entity.type
_entity.pdbx_description
1 polymer ?
#
loop_
_entity_poly.entity_id
_entity_poly.type
_entity_poly.pdbx_seq_one_letter_code
_entity_poly.pdbx_strand_id
1 'polypeptide(L)'
;MKSTAAVFLLVFILGCNATSSTETFDKQTIEKAREHVESYFRHNYKNADKITFIEDTSDPMEGLIINGTVNGAEFSASVDPETFMVKSVGETEGFPDIKEGCRHTVCDYE
;
A
#
# COMPACT_ATOMS: atom_id res chain seq x y z
N MET A 1 -51.08 -11.89 -47.81
CA MET A 1 -50.83 -11.40 -46.44
C MET A 1 -49.34 -11.58 -46.16
N LYS A 2 -48.60 -10.48 -46.07
CA LYS A 2 -47.15 -10.49 -45.81
C LYS A 2 -46.98 -10.27 -44.30
N SER A 3 -46.57 -11.32 -43.59
CA SER A 3 -46.37 -11.25 -42.14
C SER A 3 -45.04 -10.54 -41.87
N THR A 4 -45.13 -9.39 -41.21
CA THR A 4 -44.02 -8.52 -40.81
C THR A 4 -43.32 -9.04 -39.56
N ALA A 5 -41.99 -8.98 -39.63
CA ALA A 5 -40.94 -9.07 -38.62
C ALA A 5 -41.31 -8.91 -37.13
N ALA A 6 -40.63 -9.71 -36.29
CA ALA A 6 -39.94 -9.22 -35.08
C ALA A 6 -38.94 -10.29 -34.60
N VAL A 7 -37.66 -10.15 -34.95
CA VAL A 7 -36.56 -10.92 -34.33
C VAL A 7 -36.01 -10.05 -33.21
N PHE A 8 -36.35 -10.38 -31.96
CA PHE A 8 -35.77 -9.76 -30.78
C PHE A 8 -34.33 -10.24 -30.61
N LEU A 9 -33.37 -9.38 -30.97
CA LEU A 9 -31.95 -9.58 -30.70
C LEU A 9 -31.70 -9.29 -29.21
N LEU A 10 -31.78 -10.32 -28.37
CA LEU A 10 -31.38 -10.28 -26.96
C LEU A 10 -29.86 -10.25 -26.89
N VAL A 11 -29.28 -9.06 -26.82
CA VAL A 11 -27.87 -8.85 -26.49
C VAL A 11 -27.73 -9.12 -24.99
N PHE A 12 -27.41 -10.36 -24.62
CA PHE A 12 -26.87 -10.66 -23.29
C PHE A 12 -25.48 -10.04 -23.23
N ILE A 13 -25.41 -8.83 -22.70
CA ILE A 13 -24.16 -8.29 -22.17
C ILE A 13 -23.84 -9.19 -20.99
N LEU A 14 -23.05 -10.24 -21.22
CA LEU A 14 -22.35 -10.97 -20.18
C LEU A 14 -21.51 -9.92 -19.48
N GLY A 15 -22.07 -9.36 -18.40
CA GLY A 15 -21.37 -8.46 -17.51
C GLY A 15 -20.05 -9.12 -17.20
N CYS A 16 -18.96 -8.43 -17.54
CA CYS A 16 -17.65 -8.78 -17.05
C CYS A 16 -17.75 -8.71 -15.53
N ASN A 17 -17.91 -9.86 -14.88
CA ASN A 17 -17.61 -10.01 -13.46
C ASN A 17 -16.11 -9.81 -13.34
N ALA A 18 -15.69 -8.56 -13.34
CA ALA A 18 -14.47 -8.17 -12.67
C ALA A 18 -14.74 -8.44 -11.19
N THR A 19 -14.49 -9.68 -10.77
CA THR A 19 -14.18 -9.97 -9.38
C THR A 19 -13.01 -9.06 -9.06
N SER A 20 -13.30 -7.93 -8.41
CA SER A 20 -12.28 -7.10 -7.80
C SER A 20 -11.70 -7.92 -6.67
N SER A 21 -10.68 -8.71 -6.96
CA SER A 21 -9.84 -9.34 -5.95
C SER A 21 -9.22 -8.20 -5.15
N THR A 22 -9.82 -7.83 -4.03
CA THR A 22 -9.07 -7.19 -2.97
C THR A 22 -8.13 -8.28 -2.46
N GLU A 23 -6.93 -8.36 -3.04
CA GLU A 23 -5.88 -9.27 -2.58
C GLU A 23 -5.58 -8.89 -1.12
N THR A 24 -6.13 -9.66 -0.18
CA THR A 24 -5.85 -9.48 1.24
C THR A 24 -4.57 -10.23 1.57
N PHE A 25 -3.48 -9.51 1.83
CA PHE A 25 -2.22 -10.10 2.27
C PHE A 25 -2.40 -10.90 3.57
N ASP A 26 -1.71 -12.03 3.70
CA ASP A 26 -1.75 -12.80 4.93
C ASP A 26 -1.03 -12.05 6.08
N LYS A 27 -1.34 -12.44 7.31
CA LYS A 27 -0.81 -11.76 8.50
C LYS A 27 0.72 -11.79 8.56
N GLN A 28 1.38 -12.88 8.14
CA GLN A 28 2.83 -12.98 8.18
C GLN A 28 3.49 -12.00 7.20
N THR A 29 2.90 -11.83 6.02
CA THR A 29 3.35 -10.85 5.03
C THR A 29 3.21 -9.41 5.57
N ILE A 30 2.10 -9.11 6.25
CA ILE A 30 1.88 -7.80 6.88
C ILE A 30 2.90 -7.53 7.99
N GLU A 31 3.13 -8.48 8.92
CA GLU A 31 4.09 -8.27 10.01
C GLU A 31 5.52 -8.07 9.49
N LYS A 32 5.93 -8.81 8.46
CA LYS A 32 7.24 -8.57 7.82
C LYS A 32 7.34 -7.18 7.22
N ALA A 33 6.31 -6.72 6.52
CA ALA A 33 6.32 -5.38 5.96
C ALA A 33 6.41 -4.31 7.05
N ARG A 34 5.77 -4.52 8.21
CA ARG A 34 5.92 -3.62 9.37
C ARG A 34 7.35 -3.60 9.91
N GLU A 35 8.01 -4.75 10.03
CA GLU A 35 9.41 -4.84 10.46
C GLU A 35 10.32 -4.03 9.53
N HIS A 36 10.18 -4.22 8.21
CA HIS A 36 10.95 -3.48 7.21
C HIS A 36 10.65 -1.97 7.22
N VAL A 37 9.40 -1.57 7.41
CA VAL A 37 9.01 -0.16 7.54
C VAL A 37 9.58 0.47 8.81
N GLU A 38 9.56 -0.25 9.94
CA GLU A 38 10.18 0.21 11.18
C GLU A 38 11.69 0.42 10.98
N SER A 39 12.36 -0.56 10.38
CA SER A 39 13.78 -0.51 10.07
C SER A 39 14.12 0.63 9.13
N TYR A 40 13.35 0.82 8.05
CA TYR A 40 13.48 1.93 7.13
C TYR A 40 13.46 3.26 7.87
N PHE A 41 12.47 3.51 8.74
CA PHE A 41 12.39 4.76 9.49
C PHE A 41 13.56 4.96 10.45
N ARG A 42 13.93 3.92 11.22
CA ARG A 42 15.06 4.01 12.16
C ARG A 42 16.40 4.28 11.47
N HIS A 43 16.58 3.79 10.24
CA HIS A 43 17.81 3.99 9.47
C HIS A 43 17.82 5.31 8.69
N ASN A 44 16.69 5.76 8.16
CA ASN A 44 16.63 6.90 7.24
C ASN A 44 16.25 8.22 7.93
N TYR A 45 15.56 8.20 9.07
CA TYR A 45 15.01 9.39 9.71
C TYR A 45 15.66 9.67 11.07
N LYS A 46 15.78 10.94 11.41
CA LYS A 46 16.30 11.39 12.71
C LYS A 46 15.23 11.17 13.78
N ASN A 47 15.63 10.68 14.95
CA ASN A 47 14.75 10.57 16.12
C ASN A 47 13.44 9.80 15.85
N ALA A 48 13.45 8.78 14.99
CA ALA A 48 12.28 7.92 14.75
C ALA A 48 12.09 6.92 15.92
N ASP A 49 11.76 7.45 17.09
CA ASP A 49 11.86 6.71 18.36
C ASP A 49 10.63 5.84 18.61
N LYS A 50 9.44 6.44 18.47
CA LYS A 50 8.16 5.79 18.74
C LYS A 50 7.40 5.58 17.43
N ILE A 51 7.39 4.34 16.96
CA ILE A 51 6.67 3.91 15.76
C ILE A 51 5.48 3.06 16.21
N THR A 52 4.29 3.34 15.68
CA THR A 52 3.07 2.58 15.98
C THR A 52 2.33 2.27 14.69
N PHE A 53 1.96 1.01 14.49
CA PHE A 53 1.18 0.58 13.33
C PHE A 53 -0.32 0.59 13.66
N ILE A 54 -1.14 0.99 12.69
CA ILE A 54 -2.61 0.86 12.77
C ILE A 54 -3.06 -0.35 11.93
N GLU A 55 -4.34 -0.72 11.97
CA GLU A 55 -4.80 -1.85 11.15
C GLU A 55 -4.60 -1.52 9.65
N ASP A 56 -3.84 -2.39 8.99
CA ASP A 56 -3.37 -2.17 7.63
C ASP A 56 -4.47 -2.46 6.62
N THR A 57 -4.45 -1.70 5.52
CA THR A 57 -5.40 -1.79 4.42
C THR A 57 -4.67 -2.12 3.13
N SER A 58 -5.15 -3.13 2.40
CA SER A 58 -4.69 -3.44 1.04
C SER A 58 -5.11 -2.31 0.09
N ASP A 59 -4.20 -1.83 -0.77
CA ASP A 59 -4.56 -0.88 -1.83
C ASP A 59 -5.30 -1.62 -2.96
N PRO A 60 -6.40 -1.07 -3.52
CA PRO A 60 -7.03 -1.59 -4.74
C PRO A 60 -6.11 -1.64 -5.98
N MET A 61 -4.93 -1.00 -5.95
CA MET A 61 -3.88 -1.05 -6.98
C MET A 61 -2.75 -2.06 -6.70
N GLU A 62 -3.05 -3.17 -6.03
CA GLU A 62 -2.13 -4.31 -5.75
C GLU A 62 -0.95 -4.01 -4.80
N GLY A 63 -0.91 -2.84 -4.17
CA GLY A 63 0.14 -2.46 -3.23
C GLY A 63 -0.14 -2.88 -1.78
N LEU A 64 0.91 -3.34 -1.07
CA LEU A 64 0.88 -3.47 0.38
C LEU A 64 1.13 -2.11 1.01
N ILE A 65 0.13 -1.55 1.70
CA ILE A 65 0.25 -0.27 2.39
C ILE A 65 0.33 -0.51 3.90
N ILE A 66 1.38 0.02 4.51
CA ILE A 66 1.56 0.02 5.96
C ILE A 66 1.31 1.43 6.48
N ASN A 67 0.34 1.56 7.38
CA ASN A 67 -0.03 2.84 7.96
C ASN A 67 0.37 2.90 9.43
N GLY A 68 0.66 4.10 9.92
CA GLY A 68 0.99 4.27 11.32
C GLY A 68 1.35 5.69 11.69
N THR A 69 2.03 5.82 12.83
CA THR A 69 2.61 7.08 13.27
C THR A 69 4.07 6.93 13.66
N VAL A 70 4.86 7.98 13.43
CA VAL A 70 6.20 8.16 14.00
C VAL A 70 6.16 9.41 14.87
N ASN A 71 6.43 9.26 16.17
CA ASN A 71 6.35 10.34 17.17
C ASN A 71 5.02 11.12 17.17
N GLY A 72 3.93 10.47 16.76
CA GLY A 72 2.59 11.08 16.69
C GLY A 72 2.26 11.78 15.37
N ALA A 73 3.18 11.85 14.41
CA ALA A 73 2.89 12.26 13.03
C ALA A 73 2.53 11.02 12.18
N GLU A 74 1.52 11.12 11.33
CA GLU A 74 1.01 10.00 10.54
C GLU A 74 1.90 9.72 9.31
N PHE A 75 1.95 8.45 8.92
CA PHE A 75 2.55 8.01 7.67
C PHE A 75 1.70 6.96 6.96
N SER A 76 1.91 6.88 5.66
CA SER A 76 1.45 5.79 4.79
C SER A 76 2.62 5.33 3.92
N ALA A 77 3.08 4.09 4.11
CA ALA A 77 4.22 3.53 3.40
C ALA A 77 3.74 2.48 2.39
N SER A 78 4.11 2.66 1.12
CA SER A 78 3.93 1.64 0.10
C SER A 78 5.09 0.67 0.13
N VAL A 79 4.79 -0.62 0.22
CA VAL A 79 5.75 -1.71 0.37
C VAL A 79 5.57 -2.68 -0.80
N ASP A 80 6.70 -3.08 -1.37
CA ASP A 80 6.74 -4.17 -2.34
C ASP A 80 6.46 -5.50 -1.62
N PRO A 81 5.39 -6.25 -1.94
CA PRO A 81 5.03 -7.45 -1.18
C PRO A 81 5.98 -8.64 -1.41
N GLU A 82 6.81 -8.61 -2.47
CA GLU A 82 7.79 -9.67 -2.76
C GLU A 82 9.13 -9.42 -2.05
N THR A 83 9.57 -8.15 -2.04
CA THR A 83 10.90 -7.76 -1.53
C THR A 83 10.85 -7.06 -0.17
N PHE A 84 9.66 -6.66 0.29
CA PHE A 84 9.41 -5.84 1.48
C PHE A 84 10.10 -4.46 1.49
N MET A 85 10.64 -4.04 0.34
CA MET A 85 11.24 -2.72 0.20
C MET A 85 10.17 -1.63 0.22
N VAL A 86 10.41 -0.59 1.02
CA VAL A 86 9.63 0.64 1.02
C VAL A 86 9.85 1.36 -0.31
N LYS A 87 8.78 1.54 -1.08
CA LYS A 87 8.78 2.24 -2.38
C LYS A 87 8.56 3.74 -2.22
N SER A 88 7.66 4.12 -1.33
CA SER A 88 7.31 5.51 -1.07
C SER A 88 6.70 5.68 0.31
N VAL A 89 6.85 6.86 0.89
CA VAL A 89 6.22 7.26 2.14
C VAL A 89 5.48 8.56 1.93
N GLY A 90 4.19 8.58 2.24
CA GLY A 90 3.43 9.79 2.52
C GLY A 90 3.55 10.13 3.99
N GLU A 91 3.80 11.39 4.31
CA GLU A 91 4.04 11.89 5.66
C GLU A 91 3.20 13.14 5.94
N THR A 92 2.81 13.35 7.20
CA THR A 92 2.10 14.56 7.63
C THR A 92 3.04 15.59 8.26
N GLU A 93 2.52 16.79 8.57
CA GLU A 93 3.27 17.79 9.34
C GLU A 93 3.75 17.19 10.68
N GLY A 94 4.98 17.54 11.06
CA GLY A 94 5.63 17.03 12.28
C GLY A 94 6.33 15.68 12.11
N PHE A 95 6.35 15.11 10.90
CA PHE A 95 7.14 13.92 10.61
C PHE A 95 8.64 14.20 10.81
N PRO A 96 9.44 13.23 11.28
CA PRO A 96 10.85 13.49 11.53
C PRO A 96 11.63 13.83 10.26
N ASP A 97 12.72 14.56 10.41
CA ASP A 97 13.59 14.89 9.29
C ASP A 97 14.40 13.68 8.82
N ILE A 98 14.62 13.57 7.50
CA ILE A 98 15.55 12.61 6.92
C ILE A 98 16.99 12.90 7.42
N LYS A 99 17.75 11.85 7.73
CA LYS A 99 19.18 11.95 8.08
C LYS A 99 19.96 12.49 6.88
N GLU A 100 20.96 13.33 7.15
CA GLU A 100 21.72 14.00 6.08
C GLU A 100 22.34 13.03 5.07
N GLY A 101 22.90 11.90 5.56
CA GLY A 101 23.46 10.85 4.72
C GLY A 101 22.45 10.10 3.84
N CYS A 102 21.16 10.19 4.16
CA CYS A 102 20.07 9.50 3.46
C CYS A 102 19.18 10.46 2.64
N ARG A 103 19.57 11.74 2.51
CA ARG A 103 18.72 12.75 1.84
C ARG A 103 18.55 12.51 0.34
N HIS A 104 19.55 11.94 -0.32
CA HIS A 104 19.56 11.70 -1.77
C HIS A 104 19.54 10.22 -2.14
N THR A 105 19.67 9.34 -1.16
CA THR A 105 19.64 7.89 -1.33
C THR A 105 19.03 7.27 -0.08
N VAL A 106 18.27 6.19 -0.26
CA VAL A 106 17.84 5.37 0.87
C VAL A 106 19.08 4.73 1.49
N CYS A 107 19.25 4.89 2.80
CA CYS A 107 20.27 4.21 3.58
C CYS A 107 19.86 2.75 3.78
N ASP A 108 20.86 1.86 3.81
CA ASP A 108 20.65 0.43 4.02
C ASP A 108 19.85 0.15 5.29
N TYR A 109 18.87 -0.74 5.16
CA TYR A 109 17.99 -1.20 6.21
C TYR A 109 17.63 -2.66 5.92
N GLU A 110 17.39 -3.41 6.99
CA GLU A 110 16.96 -4.81 6.94
C GLU A 110 15.53 -4.93 7.42
#